data_AF-A0A6N8XCZ8-F1
#
_entry.id   AF-A0A6N8XCZ8-F1
#
_cell.length_a   1.000
_cell.length_b   1.000
_cell.length_c   1.000
_cell.angle_alpha   90.00
_cell.angle_beta   90.00
_cell.angle_gamma   90.00
#
_symmetry.space_group_name_H-M   'P 1'
#
loop_
_entity.id
_entity.type
_entity.pdbx_description
1 polymer ?
#
loop_
_entity_poly.entity_id
_entity_poly.type
_entity_poly.pdbx_seq_one_letter_code
_entity_poly.pdbx_strand_id
1 'polypeptide(L)'
;MTGIFSIEANWRKDGTEPSAEPMLAMVAKHHGAKLKHRVAGTRDEFWKHLLAWDKQDKHFCFVHLWLHGSRGSVSVGSSDIGLVDILDSHSHHPYDWKNCVVHFGACSTMDAERSDLREFLNRTELSAISGYEIDVDWIEPLALESMYLGFLLELLANRTAGATPNDMRIVRDKLTNSEMTAGLCRALRFKMMIAGD
;
A
#
# COMPACT_ATOMS: atom_id res chain seq x y z
N MET A 1 13.81 4.16 -11.31
CA MET A 1 13.20 2.96 -11.91
C MET A 1 12.14 2.49 -10.93
N THR A 2 10.89 2.54 -11.34
CA THR A 2 9.69 2.29 -10.53
C THR A 2 9.65 0.84 -10.04
N GLY A 3 9.22 0.63 -8.80
CA GLY A 3 9.11 -0.72 -8.22
C GLY A 3 8.08 -0.81 -7.12
N ILE A 4 7.71 -2.05 -6.81
CA ILE A 4 6.81 -2.45 -5.74
C ILE A 4 7.64 -2.96 -4.55
N PHE A 5 7.46 -2.35 -3.38
CA PHE A 5 7.96 -2.87 -2.11
C PHE A 5 6.78 -3.44 -1.34
N SER A 6 6.78 -4.74 -1.06
CA SER A 6 5.67 -5.40 -0.36
C SER A 6 6.14 -5.94 0.99
N ILE A 7 5.38 -5.63 2.04
CA ILE A 7 5.46 -6.30 3.34
C ILE A 7 4.18 -7.11 3.50
N GLU A 8 4.35 -8.42 3.63
CA GLU A 8 3.28 -9.41 3.73
C GLU A 8 3.29 -10.06 5.12
N ALA A 9 2.10 -10.29 5.70
CA ALA A 9 1.97 -10.99 6.96
C ALA A 9 2.26 -12.48 6.78
N ASN A 10 2.70 -13.13 7.86
CA ASN A 10 2.74 -14.58 7.97
C ASN A 10 1.35 -15.07 8.41
N TRP A 11 0.49 -15.45 7.45
CA TRP A 11 -0.95 -15.65 7.66
C TRP A 11 -1.31 -16.97 8.38
N ARG A 12 -0.53 -18.04 8.18
CA ARG A 12 -0.75 -19.42 8.67
C ARG A 12 0.54 -20.25 8.66
N LYS A 13 0.96 -20.67 9.85
CA LYS A 13 2.17 -21.49 10.07
C LYS A 13 2.26 -22.83 9.29
N ASP A 14 1.20 -23.28 8.63
CA ASP A 14 1.12 -24.55 7.89
C ASP A 14 1.50 -24.46 6.41
N GLY A 15 1.79 -23.26 5.88
CA GLY A 15 2.24 -23.07 4.50
C GLY A 15 1.13 -23.13 3.44
N THR A 16 -0.14 -23.13 3.83
CA THR A 16 -1.29 -23.00 2.92
C THR A 16 -1.77 -21.55 2.77
N GLU A 17 -0.92 -20.60 3.15
CA GLU A 17 -1.22 -19.17 3.19
C GLU A 17 -1.56 -18.65 1.79
N PRO A 18 -2.63 -17.83 1.65
CA PRO A 18 -2.73 -16.98 0.48
C PRO A 18 -1.50 -16.06 0.46
N SER A 19 -1.00 -15.74 -0.73
CA SER A 19 0.11 -14.82 -0.91
C SER A 19 -0.20 -13.82 -2.00
N ALA A 20 0.15 -12.55 -1.77
CA ALA A 20 0.09 -11.53 -2.80
C ALA A 20 1.26 -11.66 -3.79
N GLU A 21 2.36 -12.32 -3.40
CA GLU A 21 3.60 -12.39 -4.20
C GLU A 21 3.36 -12.83 -5.66
N PRO A 22 2.61 -13.91 -5.95
CA PRO A 22 2.43 -14.35 -7.33
C PRO A 22 1.74 -13.29 -8.22
N MET A 23 0.73 -12.60 -7.67
CA MET A 23 0.02 -11.53 -8.37
C MET A 23 0.97 -10.33 -8.60
N LEU A 24 1.67 -9.89 -7.55
CA LEU A 24 2.61 -8.78 -7.63
C LEU A 24 3.74 -9.06 -8.63
N ALA A 25 4.28 -10.29 -8.62
CA ALA A 25 5.35 -10.71 -9.51
C ALA A 25 4.90 -10.74 -10.97
N MET A 26 3.68 -11.22 -11.23
CA MET A 26 3.08 -11.21 -12.56
C MET A 26 2.94 -9.78 -13.10
N VAL A 27 2.33 -8.87 -12.33
CA VAL A 27 2.10 -7.48 -12.74
C VAL A 27 3.43 -6.74 -12.91
N ALA A 28 4.37 -6.89 -11.95
CA ALA A 28 5.69 -6.28 -12.04
C ALA A 28 6.44 -6.72 -13.30
N LYS A 29 6.45 -8.03 -13.59
CA LYS A 29 7.11 -8.59 -14.77
C LYS A 29 6.49 -8.08 -16.07
N HIS A 30 5.16 -7.98 -16.14
CA HIS A 30 4.47 -7.46 -17.32
C HIS A 30 4.89 -6.02 -17.65
N HIS A 31 5.05 -5.17 -16.63
CA HIS A 31 5.43 -3.76 -16.81
C HIS A 31 6.95 -3.49 -16.74
N GLY A 32 7.79 -4.52 -16.61
CA GLY A 32 9.24 -4.35 -16.44
C GLY A 32 9.64 -3.64 -15.13
N ALA A 33 8.77 -3.66 -14.11
CA ALA A 33 9.02 -3.09 -12.80
C ALA A 33 9.78 -4.07 -11.88
N LYS A 34 10.46 -3.54 -10.86
CA LYS A 34 11.08 -4.36 -9.82
C LYS A 34 10.05 -4.71 -8.73
N LEU A 35 10.17 -5.92 -8.18
CA LEU A 35 9.46 -6.35 -6.98
C LEU A 35 10.48 -6.65 -5.87
N LYS A 36 10.27 -6.08 -4.69
CA LYS A 36 10.93 -6.49 -3.45
C LYS A 36 9.84 -6.91 -2.46
N HIS A 37 9.64 -8.22 -2.35
CA HIS A 37 8.68 -8.83 -1.43
C HIS A 37 9.38 -9.26 -0.13
N ARG A 38 8.73 -9.00 1.00
CA ARG A 38 9.20 -9.33 2.35
C ARG A 38 8.04 -9.88 3.15
N VAL A 39 8.30 -10.92 3.94
CA VAL A 39 7.36 -11.44 4.93
C VAL A 39 7.76 -10.92 6.31
N ALA A 40 6.76 -10.53 7.10
CA ALA A 40 6.90 -10.16 8.51
C ALA A 40 5.94 -11.00 9.36
N GLY A 41 6.48 -11.82 10.26
CA GLY A 41 5.69 -12.55 11.26
C GLY A 41 5.60 -11.83 12.60
N THR A 42 6.42 -10.79 12.81
CA THR A 42 6.53 -10.06 14.08
C THR A 42 6.60 -8.54 13.86
N ARG A 43 6.25 -7.77 14.90
CA ARG A 43 6.37 -6.30 14.91
C ARG A 43 7.80 -5.83 14.57
N ASP A 44 8.82 -6.49 15.09
CA ASP A 44 10.22 -6.12 14.86
C ASP A 44 10.63 -6.34 13.40
N GLU A 45 10.17 -7.42 12.77
CA GLU A 45 10.41 -7.68 11.35
C GLU A 45 9.71 -6.64 10.46
N PHE A 46 8.47 -6.25 10.81
CA PHE A 46 7.78 -5.17 10.11
C PHE A 46 8.59 -3.88 10.14
N TRP A 47 9.03 -3.44 11.32
CA TRP A 47 9.84 -2.22 11.45
C TRP A 47 11.17 -2.34 10.72
N LYS A 48 11.84 -3.49 10.82
CA LYS A 48 13.08 -3.75 10.09
C LYS A 48 12.89 -3.55 8.58
N HIS A 49 11.81 -4.09 8.01
CA HIS A 49 11.55 -3.97 6.57
C HIS A 49 11.12 -2.55 6.17
N LEU A 50 10.25 -1.91 6.94
CA LEU A 50 9.81 -0.54 6.67
C LEU A 50 10.98 0.46 6.74
N LEU A 51 11.85 0.32 7.75
CA LEU A 51 13.05 1.16 7.89
C LEU A 51 14.09 0.87 6.79
N ALA A 52 14.21 -0.38 6.35
CA ALA A 52 15.05 -0.71 5.20
C ALA A 52 14.53 -0.06 3.92
N TRP A 53 13.20 -0.05 3.74
CA TRP A 53 12.58 0.64 2.62
C TRP A 53 12.85 2.14 2.64
N ASP A 54 12.55 2.79 3.77
CA ASP A 54 12.80 4.22 3.94
C ASP A 54 14.27 4.57 3.68
N LYS A 55 15.24 3.79 4.17
CA LYS A 55 16.66 4.17 4.05
C LYS A 55 17.28 3.86 2.69
N GLN A 56 16.86 2.79 2.02
CA GLN A 56 17.62 2.22 0.90
C GLN A 56 16.78 1.96 -0.37
N ASP A 57 15.48 1.80 -0.22
CA ASP A 57 14.60 1.31 -1.30
C ASP A 57 13.50 2.30 -1.68
N LYS A 58 13.63 3.61 -1.40
CA LYS A 58 12.63 4.63 -1.79
C LYS A 58 12.34 4.70 -3.30
N HIS A 59 13.21 4.12 -4.13
CA HIS A 59 12.95 3.98 -5.57
C HIS A 59 11.81 2.99 -5.88
N PHE A 60 11.43 2.14 -4.93
CA PHE A 60 10.17 1.39 -4.93
C PHE A 60 9.06 2.30 -4.38
N CYS A 61 8.44 3.06 -5.28
CA CYS A 61 7.47 4.09 -4.90
C CYS A 61 6.08 3.55 -4.55
N PHE A 62 5.77 2.28 -4.82
CA PHE A 62 4.54 1.66 -4.36
C PHE A 62 4.84 0.73 -3.20
N VAL A 63 4.39 1.11 -2.01
CA VAL A 63 4.51 0.31 -0.79
C VAL A 63 3.19 -0.42 -0.56
N HIS A 64 3.26 -1.74 -0.66
CA HIS A 64 2.14 -2.64 -0.47
C HIS A 64 2.24 -3.26 0.93
N LEU A 65 1.28 -2.97 1.81
CA LEU A 65 1.21 -3.54 3.14
C LEU A 65 0.07 -4.56 3.17
N TRP A 66 0.38 -5.81 2.85
CA TRP A 66 -0.58 -6.90 2.79
C TRP A 66 -0.60 -7.66 4.12
N LEU A 67 -1.34 -7.09 5.06
CA LEU A 67 -1.31 -7.45 6.48
C LEU A 67 -2.73 -7.66 6.99
N HIS A 68 -2.86 -8.24 8.18
CA HIS A 68 -4.10 -8.06 8.93
C HIS A 68 -4.30 -6.57 9.25
N GLY A 69 -5.54 -6.18 9.52
CA GLY A 69 -5.85 -4.79 9.81
C GLY A 69 -7.07 -4.65 10.69
N SER A 70 -7.17 -3.46 11.25
CA SER A 70 -8.31 -2.96 12.01
C SER A 70 -8.36 -1.44 11.82
N ARG A 71 -9.39 -0.79 12.34
CA ARG A 71 -9.60 0.66 12.16
C ARG A 71 -8.35 1.47 12.53
N GLY A 72 -7.68 2.06 11.53
CA GLY A 72 -6.49 2.89 11.72
C GLY A 72 -5.20 2.16 12.10
N SER A 73 -5.15 0.84 11.89
CA SER A 73 -3.96 0.03 12.18
C SER A 73 -3.78 -1.12 11.19
N VAL A 74 -2.54 -1.59 11.11
CA VAL A 74 -2.18 -2.88 10.55
C VAL A 74 -1.68 -3.79 11.66
N SER A 75 -1.87 -5.10 11.53
CA SER A 75 -1.53 -6.07 12.56
C SER A 75 -0.48 -7.04 12.04
N VAL A 76 0.55 -7.29 12.85
CA VAL A 76 1.64 -8.23 12.54
C VAL A 76 1.89 -9.12 13.75
N GLY A 77 1.72 -10.42 13.57
CA GLY A 77 1.71 -11.37 14.68
C GLY A 77 0.60 -11.03 15.66
N SER A 78 0.95 -10.80 16.93
CA SER A 78 -0.01 -10.39 17.98
C SER A 78 0.00 -8.88 18.26
N SER A 79 0.64 -8.08 17.39
CA SER A 79 0.78 -6.64 17.60
C SER A 79 -0.06 -5.86 16.62
N ASP A 80 -0.82 -4.90 17.12
CA ASP A 80 -1.40 -3.84 16.31
C ASP A 80 -0.42 -2.67 16.21
N ILE A 81 -0.34 -2.10 15.02
CA ILE A 81 0.53 -0.99 14.66
C ILE A 81 -0.37 0.11 14.08
N GLY A 82 -0.60 1.15 14.88
CA GLY A 82 -1.41 2.29 14.47
C GLY A 82 -0.70 3.19 13.46
N LEU A 83 -1.47 3.98 12.73
CA LEU A 83 -0.91 5.05 11.88
C LEU A 83 0.00 5.99 12.69
N VAL A 84 -0.37 6.30 13.94
CA VAL A 84 0.44 7.10 14.87
C VAL A 84 1.75 6.39 15.22
N ASP A 85 1.75 5.08 15.47
CA ASP A 85 2.99 4.33 15.70
C ASP A 85 3.95 4.45 14.52
N ILE A 86 3.40 4.38 13.30
CA ILE A 86 4.18 4.56 12.07
C ILE A 86 4.76 5.97 12.02
N LEU A 87 4.01 7.00 12.40
CA LEU A 87 4.46 8.41 12.44
C LEU A 87 5.48 8.72 13.55
N ASP A 88 5.45 7.96 14.64
CA ASP A 88 6.35 8.16 15.77
C ASP A 88 7.61 7.30 15.68
N SER A 89 7.62 6.28 14.81
CA SER A 89 8.79 5.44 14.54
C SER A 89 10.02 6.22 14.03
N HIS A 90 9.83 7.45 13.54
CA HIS A 90 10.88 8.34 13.06
C HIS A 90 11.01 9.62 13.90
N SER A 91 10.80 9.57 15.22
CA SER A 91 10.85 10.72 16.15
C SER A 91 12.09 11.65 16.06
N HIS A 92 13.10 11.32 15.23
CA HIS A 92 14.33 12.08 15.04
C HIS A 92 14.63 12.53 13.59
N HIS A 93 13.82 12.15 12.59
CA HIS A 93 13.98 12.63 11.20
C HIS A 93 12.63 12.83 10.49
N PRO A 94 12.43 13.91 9.72
CA PRO A 94 11.22 14.07 8.93
C PRO A 94 11.11 12.94 7.88
N TYR A 95 9.91 12.43 7.69
CA TYR A 95 9.61 11.55 6.57
C TYR A 95 9.87 12.29 5.26
N ASP A 96 10.40 11.57 4.28
CA ASP A 96 10.54 12.05 2.90
C ASP A 96 10.06 10.93 1.98
N TRP A 97 8.77 10.59 2.09
CA TRP A 97 8.13 9.60 1.23
C TRP A 97 7.45 10.26 0.03
N LYS A 98 7.97 11.43 -0.37
CA LYS A 98 7.55 12.15 -1.57
C LYS A 98 7.59 11.23 -2.77
N ASN A 99 6.59 11.39 -3.63
CA ASN A 99 6.39 10.60 -4.82
C ASN A 99 6.18 9.09 -4.57
N CYS A 100 5.91 8.69 -3.33
CA CYS A 100 5.55 7.31 -2.99
C CYS A 100 4.07 7.22 -2.63
N VAL A 101 3.56 5.99 -2.65
CA VAL A 101 2.18 5.65 -2.36
C VAL A 101 2.19 4.45 -1.42
N VAL A 102 1.38 4.51 -0.38
CA VAL A 102 1.16 3.37 0.51
C VAL A 102 -0.24 2.81 0.25
N HIS A 103 -0.31 1.52 -0.06
CA HIS A 103 -1.56 0.77 -0.10
C HIS A 103 -1.62 -0.18 1.09
N PHE A 104 -2.63 0.01 1.94
CA PHE A 104 -2.98 -0.88 3.02
C PHE A 104 -3.89 -1.98 2.45
N GLY A 105 -3.28 -3.07 2.00
CA GLY A 105 -3.94 -4.32 1.63
C GLY A 105 -4.40 -5.07 2.88
N ALA A 106 -5.13 -4.38 3.76
CA ALA A 106 -5.46 -4.79 5.11
C ALA A 106 -6.90 -4.37 5.46
N CYS A 107 -7.59 -5.21 6.22
CA CYS A 107 -8.97 -5.00 6.64
C CYS A 107 -9.15 -3.69 7.41
N SER A 108 -10.17 -2.92 7.06
CA SER A 108 -10.66 -1.77 7.83
C SER A 108 -9.64 -0.66 8.17
N THR A 109 -8.37 -0.73 7.73
CA THR A 109 -7.34 0.28 8.07
C THR A 109 -7.74 1.68 7.63
N MET A 110 -8.42 1.81 6.49
CA MET A 110 -8.88 3.10 5.95
C MET A 110 -10.21 3.59 6.52
N ASP A 111 -10.84 2.82 7.42
CA ASP A 111 -12.00 3.25 8.22
C ASP A 111 -11.60 4.23 9.33
N ALA A 112 -10.31 4.54 9.51
CA ALA A 112 -9.85 5.56 10.44
C ALA A 112 -10.50 6.95 10.20
N GLU A 113 -10.45 7.79 11.24
CA GLU A 113 -10.93 9.17 11.13
C GLU A 113 -10.20 9.89 10.00
N ARG A 114 -10.95 10.70 9.24
CA ARG A 114 -10.38 11.43 8.09
C ARG A 114 -9.26 12.38 8.52
N SER A 115 -9.32 12.93 9.73
CA SER A 115 -8.26 13.74 10.33
C SER A 115 -6.95 12.97 10.44
N ASP A 116 -7.01 11.73 10.93
CA ASP A 116 -5.84 10.91 11.23
C ASP A 116 -5.18 10.44 9.94
N LEU A 117 -5.99 10.04 8.95
CA LEU A 117 -5.52 9.72 7.60
C LEU A 117 -4.86 10.93 6.92
N ARG A 118 -5.43 12.13 7.10
CA ARG A 118 -4.88 13.37 6.53
C ARG A 118 -3.59 13.79 7.24
N GLU A 119 -3.53 13.65 8.56
CA GLU A 119 -2.30 13.87 9.33
C GLU A 119 -1.21 12.90 8.87
N PHE A 120 -1.54 11.61 8.74
CA PHE A 120 -0.61 10.60 8.26
C PHE A 120 -0.06 10.95 6.87
N LEU A 121 -0.94 11.24 5.92
CA LEU A 121 -0.57 11.61 4.55
C LEU A 121 0.31 12.88 4.51
N ASN A 122 -0.02 13.88 5.32
CA ASN A 122 0.74 15.14 5.37
C ASN A 122 2.12 14.98 6.03
N ARG A 123 2.19 14.30 7.18
CA ARG A 123 3.46 14.11 7.91
C ARG A 123 4.42 13.18 7.19
N THR A 124 3.91 12.25 6.37
CA THR A 124 4.73 11.33 5.56
C THR A 124 5.12 11.90 4.19
N GLU A 125 4.44 12.95 3.72
CA GLU A 125 4.61 13.55 2.39
C GLU A 125 4.30 12.59 1.22
N LEU A 126 3.55 11.51 1.48
CA LEU A 126 3.12 10.57 0.45
C LEU A 126 2.24 11.26 -0.60
N SER A 127 2.28 10.77 -1.84
CA SER A 127 1.38 11.25 -2.89
C SER A 127 -0.06 10.76 -2.67
N ALA A 128 -0.21 9.56 -2.12
CA ALA A 128 -1.50 9.01 -1.74
C ALA A 128 -1.35 7.89 -0.70
N ILE A 129 -2.45 7.66 0.03
CA ILE A 129 -2.71 6.43 0.77
C ILE A 129 -4.00 5.79 0.27
N SER A 130 -4.07 4.47 0.31
CA SER A 130 -5.27 3.73 -0.10
C SER A 130 -5.44 2.41 0.63
N GLY A 131 -6.62 1.82 0.55
CA GLY A 131 -6.96 0.56 1.22
C GLY A 131 -8.47 0.41 1.40
N TYR A 132 -8.89 -0.36 2.40
CA TYR A 132 -10.28 -0.76 2.58
C TYR A 132 -10.87 -0.20 3.89
N GLU A 133 -12.15 0.22 3.84
CA GLU A 133 -12.89 0.68 5.02
C GLU A 133 -13.70 -0.42 5.71
N ILE A 134 -13.56 -1.66 5.24
CA ILE A 134 -14.24 -2.84 5.79
C ILE A 134 -13.27 -4.01 5.84
N ASP A 135 -13.71 -5.07 6.51
CA ASP A 135 -13.09 -6.37 6.41
C ASP A 135 -13.35 -6.94 5.01
N VAL A 136 -12.31 -7.50 4.41
CA VAL A 136 -12.32 -8.01 3.04
C VAL A 136 -11.77 -9.43 3.01
N ASP A 137 -12.37 -10.29 2.19
CA ASP A 137 -11.76 -11.58 1.84
C ASP A 137 -10.71 -11.36 0.74
N TRP A 138 -9.70 -12.20 0.63
CA TRP A 138 -8.44 -11.87 -0.06
C TRP A 138 -8.50 -11.90 -1.60
N ILE A 139 -9.48 -12.56 -2.22
CA ILE A 139 -9.54 -12.71 -3.69
C ILE A 139 -9.89 -11.38 -4.38
N GLU A 140 -10.97 -10.73 -3.99
CA GLU A 140 -11.44 -9.50 -4.62
C GLU A 140 -10.48 -8.31 -4.46
N PRO A 141 -9.86 -8.06 -3.27
CA PRO A 141 -8.74 -7.15 -3.08
C PRO A 141 -7.59 -7.40 -4.03
N LEU A 142 -7.09 -8.64 -4.14
CA LEU A 142 -5.97 -8.94 -5.04
C LEU A 142 -6.33 -8.67 -6.51
N ALA A 143 -7.57 -8.92 -6.92
CA ALA A 143 -8.06 -8.57 -8.25
C ALA A 143 -8.03 -7.06 -8.47
N LEU A 144 -8.57 -6.27 -7.54
CA LEU A 144 -8.55 -4.80 -7.62
C LEU A 144 -7.11 -4.24 -7.59
N GLU A 145 -6.27 -4.76 -6.69
CA GLU A 145 -4.87 -4.37 -6.53
C GLU A 145 -4.04 -4.66 -7.78
N SER A 146 -4.31 -5.77 -8.48
CA SER A 146 -3.63 -6.08 -9.74
C SER A 146 -3.91 -5.02 -10.82
N MET A 147 -5.15 -4.53 -10.89
CA MET A 147 -5.56 -3.49 -11.83
C MET A 147 -5.02 -2.12 -11.42
N TYR A 148 -5.09 -1.81 -10.13
CA TYR A 148 -4.51 -0.60 -9.57
C TYR A 148 -3.01 -0.51 -9.88
N LEU A 149 -2.26 -1.56 -9.56
CA LEU A 149 -0.83 -1.64 -9.87
C LEU A 149 -0.57 -1.50 -11.37
N GLY A 150 -1.34 -2.19 -12.21
CA GLY A 150 -1.21 -2.07 -13.67
C GLY A 150 -1.37 -0.64 -14.17
N PHE A 151 -2.42 0.06 -13.73
CA PHE A 151 -2.65 1.45 -14.11
C PHE A 151 -1.55 2.39 -13.65
N LEU A 152 -1.03 2.19 -12.43
CA LEU A 152 0.04 3.00 -11.89
C LEU A 152 1.35 2.76 -12.64
N LEU A 153 1.74 1.49 -12.84
CA LEU A 153 2.99 1.14 -13.51
C LEU A 153 2.98 1.54 -14.99
N GLU A 154 1.84 1.44 -15.66
CA GLU A 154 1.65 1.95 -17.02
C GLU A 154 1.92 3.46 -17.09
N LEU A 155 1.36 4.24 -16.17
CA LEU A 155 1.57 5.70 -16.13
C LEU A 155 3.02 6.09 -15.83
N LEU A 156 3.70 5.30 -15.00
CA LEU A 156 5.08 5.53 -14.59
C LEU A 156 6.10 4.88 -15.54
N ALA A 157 5.65 4.25 -16.62
CA ALA A 157 6.53 3.64 -17.60
C ALA A 157 7.55 4.67 -18.12
N ASN A 158 8.82 4.28 -18.15
CA ASN A 158 9.95 5.10 -18.59
C ASN A 158 10.23 6.37 -17.75
N ARG A 159 9.62 6.53 -16.57
CA ARG A 159 9.92 7.63 -15.65
C ARG A 159 11.02 7.27 -14.67
N THR A 160 11.82 8.26 -14.29
CA THR A 160 12.84 8.15 -13.23
C THR A 160 12.27 8.49 -11.85
N ALA A 161 11.27 9.38 -11.80
CA ALA A 161 10.55 9.78 -10.59
C ALA A 161 9.37 8.83 -10.26
N GLY A 162 8.98 8.81 -8.99
CA GLY A 162 7.82 8.06 -8.49
C GLY A 162 6.46 8.69 -8.87
N ALA A 163 5.40 8.27 -8.20
CA ALA A 163 4.03 8.70 -8.46
C ALA A 163 3.74 10.08 -7.87
N THR A 164 3.27 11.04 -8.65
CA THR A 164 2.83 12.35 -8.14
C THR A 164 1.36 12.32 -7.69
N PRO A 165 0.88 13.31 -6.91
CA PRO A 165 -0.55 13.43 -6.60
C PRO A 165 -1.44 13.50 -7.86
N ASN A 166 -0.96 14.10 -8.96
CA ASN A 166 -1.71 14.15 -10.21
C ASN A 166 -1.80 12.77 -10.89
N ASP A 167 -0.73 11.99 -10.88
CA ASP A 167 -0.76 10.60 -11.36
C ASP A 167 -1.79 9.79 -10.57
N MET A 168 -1.85 10.00 -9.25
CA MET A 168 -2.82 9.32 -8.39
C MET A 168 -4.26 9.71 -8.66
N ARG A 169 -4.54 10.95 -9.09
CA ARG A 169 -5.88 11.36 -9.53
C ARG A 169 -6.31 10.59 -10.78
N ILE A 170 -5.41 10.47 -11.76
CA ILE A 170 -5.65 9.68 -12.98
C ILE A 170 -5.91 8.21 -12.62
N VAL A 171 -5.13 7.63 -11.72
CA VAL A 171 -5.32 6.24 -11.28
C VAL A 171 -6.67 6.07 -10.55
N ARG A 172 -7.02 6.98 -9.64
CA ARG A 172 -8.31 6.97 -8.94
C ARG A 172 -9.46 7.05 -9.94
N ASP A 173 -9.36 7.91 -10.96
CA ASP A 173 -10.40 8.07 -11.97
C ASP A 173 -10.54 6.80 -12.82
N LYS A 174 -9.43 6.15 -13.20
CA LYS A 174 -9.47 4.84 -13.87
C LYS A 174 -10.14 3.78 -12.99
N LEU A 175 -9.77 3.71 -11.70
CA LEU A 175 -10.34 2.73 -10.76
C LEU A 175 -11.84 2.93 -10.52
N THR A 176 -12.28 4.18 -10.39
CA THR A 176 -13.66 4.49 -9.97
C THR A 176 -14.64 4.65 -11.12
N ASN A 177 -14.17 4.88 -12.35
CA ASN A 177 -15.04 5.09 -13.53
C ASN A 177 -15.00 3.95 -14.55
N SER A 178 -14.04 3.02 -14.47
CA SER A 178 -14.03 1.82 -15.32
C SER A 178 -15.12 0.85 -14.90
N GLU A 179 -15.85 0.29 -15.87
CA GLU A 179 -16.86 -0.75 -15.63
C GLU A 179 -16.29 -1.95 -14.87
N MET A 180 -15.02 -2.30 -15.15
CA MET A 180 -14.35 -3.46 -14.58
C MET A 180 -13.99 -3.27 -13.09
N THR A 181 -13.59 -2.07 -12.67
CA THR A 181 -13.09 -1.82 -11.29
C THR A 181 -14.06 -1.09 -10.41
N ALA A 182 -14.96 -0.27 -10.98
CA ALA A 182 -15.87 0.56 -10.18
C ALA A 182 -16.78 -0.29 -9.27
N GLY A 183 -17.20 -1.47 -9.74
CA GLY A 183 -17.94 -2.44 -8.95
C GLY A 183 -17.15 -2.94 -7.75
N LEU A 184 -15.90 -3.36 -7.97
CA LEU A 184 -14.98 -3.82 -6.92
C LEU A 184 -14.69 -2.72 -5.91
N CYS A 185 -14.40 -1.49 -6.36
CA CYS A 185 -14.16 -0.36 -5.45
C CYS A 185 -15.35 -0.11 -4.51
N ARG A 186 -16.59 -0.19 -5.02
CA ARG A 186 -17.80 -0.05 -4.19
C ARG A 186 -17.97 -1.22 -3.24
N ALA A 187 -17.83 -2.46 -3.73
CA ALA A 187 -18.01 -3.67 -2.93
C ALA A 187 -17.00 -3.75 -1.77
N LEU A 188 -15.75 -3.40 -2.03
CA LEU A 188 -14.65 -3.44 -1.07
C LEU A 188 -14.56 -2.18 -0.19
N ARG A 189 -15.45 -1.20 -0.40
CA ARG A 189 -15.34 0.16 0.17
C ARG A 189 -13.90 0.68 0.08
N PHE A 190 -13.35 0.58 -1.11
CA PHE A 190 -12.01 1.05 -1.42
C PHE A 190 -11.95 2.57 -1.25
N LYS A 191 -10.94 3.03 -0.51
CA LYS A 191 -10.69 4.45 -0.26
C LYS A 191 -9.29 4.81 -0.74
N MET A 192 -9.17 5.96 -1.38
CA MET A 192 -7.89 6.57 -1.72
C MET A 192 -7.92 8.05 -1.33
N MET A 193 -6.97 8.46 -0.49
CA MET A 193 -6.73 9.85 -0.15
C MET A 193 -5.45 10.31 -0.84
N ILE A 194 -5.53 11.42 -1.56
CA ILE A 194 -4.44 11.96 -2.37
C ILE A 194 -3.97 13.27 -1.74
N ALA A 195 -2.67 13.53 -1.76
CA ALA A 195 -2.13 14.76 -1.20
C ALA A 195 -2.74 15.99 -1.90
N GLY A 196 -3.17 16.96 -1.09
CA GLY A 196 -3.83 18.17 -1.54
C GLY A 196 -5.36 18.07 -1.72
N ASP A 197 -5.97 16.90 -1.51
CA ASP A 197 -7.43 16.76 -1.40
C ASP A 197 -7.98 17.28 -0.05
#